data_AF-A0A6B3LD92-F1
#
_entry.id   AF-A0A6B3LD92-F1
#
_cell.length_a   1.000
_cell.length_b   1.000
_cell.length_c   1.000
_cell.angle_alpha   90.00
_cell.angle_beta   90.00
_cell.angle_gamma   90.00
#
_symmetry.space_group_name_H-M   'P 1'
#
loop_
_entity.id
_entity.type
_entity.pdbx_description
1 polymer ?
#
loop_
_entity_poly.entity_id
_entity_poly.type
_entity_poly.pdbx_seq_one_letter_code
_entity_poly.pdbx_strand_id
1 'polypeptide(L)'
;MTRPAAVLCLLSAVGIAVGSVVWGTHWKSRVLRAAEATDGPSEAVSFLEEEVDVLRDQNDRLLARVFELETGGGAEAVERFFRPEELETEVEAIRGLKFLKEPEYHVVPQETIDLAVQVAISSSYDDDAFEAMALSFGVLGLTEPMINLQRAWVAQRSGSRVYYDPHSQTILVRKEVDPANPFDRPEVARELALALIDQHGANLAENLKVSGNLDAGLARRSFFIGQASVVADVVSESTLGDQSQTDMPILDDGNPLQLLAAVPIPPFVRQLLTFPEIDGVPYCLELRDAGGGFSVFDRLLAEGALPESTREVMEGEAPEKRELFEDVEPQFEGGAPIFSNTVGMFGIRALLETFIGQSAEDEPRAASGWAGDRFHVFAAGNQDLHAVWLSEWDDEAAADRFVAMMREASEVRIGMTPEDSMLREDAFRIQKILRPSPTRVVFIDAQTKEAVVEIEKQVAAE
;
A
#
# COMPACT_ATOMS: atom_id res chain seq x y z
N MET A 1 1.15 44.56 33.44
CA MET A 1 1.10 44.50 31.97
C MET A 1 0.95 43.04 31.57
N THR A 2 -0.27 42.60 31.32
CA THR A 2 -0.57 41.25 30.83
C THR A 2 -0.05 41.12 29.40
N ARG A 3 0.75 40.09 29.12
CA ARG A 3 1.28 39.84 27.78
C ARG A 3 0.12 39.47 26.85
N PRO A 4 -0.12 40.21 25.75
CA PRO A 4 -1.25 40.00 24.85
C PRO A 4 -1.39 38.54 24.36
N ALA A 5 -0.24 37.87 24.12
CA ALA A 5 -0.19 36.46 23.71
C ALA A 5 -0.81 35.50 24.73
N ALA A 6 -0.64 35.75 26.03
CA ALA A 6 -1.21 34.88 27.07
C ALA A 6 -2.74 35.02 27.15
N VAL A 7 -3.27 36.22 26.86
CA VAL A 7 -4.71 36.46 26.81
C VAL A 7 -5.31 35.78 25.58
N LEU A 8 -4.64 35.84 24.42
CA LEU A 8 -5.09 35.18 23.19
C LEU A 8 -5.14 33.65 23.35
N CYS A 9 -4.09 33.02 23.87
CA CYS A 9 -4.09 31.56 24.11
C CYS A 9 -5.21 31.13 25.07
N LEU A 10 -5.48 31.92 26.11
CA LEU A 10 -6.53 31.61 27.07
C LEU A 10 -7.93 31.73 26.45
N LEU A 11 -8.15 32.75 25.60
CA LEU A 11 -9.40 32.93 24.87
C LEU A 11 -9.61 31.82 23.84
N SER A 12 -8.57 31.39 23.12
CA SER A 12 -8.66 30.26 22.18
C SER A 12 -8.98 28.95 22.89
N ALA A 13 -8.33 28.67 24.03
CA ALA A 13 -8.60 27.47 24.82
C ALA A 13 -10.04 27.45 25.37
N VAL A 14 -10.54 28.58 25.84
CA VAL A 14 -11.94 28.71 26.28
C VAL A 14 -12.91 28.57 25.11
N GLY A 15 -12.59 29.15 23.94
CA GLY A 15 -13.39 29.02 22.73
C GLY A 15 -13.52 27.56 22.27
N ILE A 16 -12.42 26.81 22.26
CA ILE A 16 -12.41 25.38 21.94
C ILE A 16 -13.23 24.59 22.95
N ALA A 17 -13.02 24.82 24.26
CA ALA A 17 -13.74 24.09 25.30
C ALA A 17 -15.27 24.34 25.25
N VAL A 18 -15.68 25.58 25.03
CA VAL A 18 -17.11 25.93 24.88
C VAL A 18 -17.66 25.35 23.58
N GLY A 19 -16.92 25.44 22.48
CA GLY A 19 -17.28 24.86 21.20
C GLY A 19 -17.53 23.35 21.29
N SER A 20 -16.62 22.60 21.91
CA SER A 20 -16.76 21.14 22.08
C SER A 20 -17.96 20.75 22.94
N VAL A 21 -18.27 21.51 24.00
CA VAL A 21 -19.44 21.24 24.84
C VAL A 21 -20.75 21.56 24.11
N VAL A 22 -20.81 22.68 23.38
CA VAL A 22 -21.99 23.04 22.58
C VAL A 22 -22.20 22.05 21.44
N TRP A 23 -21.13 21.65 20.76
CA TRP A 23 -21.18 20.66 19.68
C TRP A 23 -21.61 19.28 20.18
N GLY A 24 -21.02 18.79 21.28
CA GLY A 24 -21.38 17.49 21.86
C GLY A 24 -22.81 17.45 22.40
N THR A 25 -23.30 18.54 22.98
CA THR A 25 -24.69 18.63 23.44
C THR A 25 -25.69 18.75 22.28
N HIS A 26 -25.31 19.45 21.20
CA HIS A 26 -26.10 19.52 19.98
C HIS A 26 -26.26 18.14 19.35
N TRP A 27 -25.17 17.41 19.14
CA TRP A 27 -25.17 16.06 18.57
C TRP A 27 -25.96 15.06 19.41
N LYS A 28 -25.73 15.04 20.73
CA LYS A 28 -26.49 14.17 21.64
C LYS A 28 -27.99 14.44 21.56
N SER A 29 -28.40 15.72 21.46
CA SER A 29 -29.81 16.09 21.35
C SER A 29 -30.43 15.72 20.00
N ARG A 30 -29.65 15.71 18.91
CA ARG A 30 -30.13 15.31 17.59
C ARG A 30 -30.25 13.80 17.44
N VAL A 31 -29.27 13.03 17.91
CA VAL A 31 -29.31 11.56 17.91
C VAL A 31 -30.51 11.05 18.70
N LEU A 32 -30.81 11.67 19.84
CA LEU A 32 -32.00 11.35 20.63
C LEU A 32 -33.30 11.68 19.89
N ARG A 33 -33.36 12.80 19.13
CA ARG A 33 -34.53 13.15 18.31
C ARG A 33 -34.70 12.24 17.08
N ALA A 34 -33.60 11.83 16.46
CA ALA A 34 -33.63 10.89 15.32
C ALA A 34 -34.13 9.51 15.78
N ALA A 35 -33.69 9.06 16.96
CA ALA A 35 -34.19 7.84 17.59
C ALA A 35 -35.66 7.92 18.04
N GLU A 36 -36.17 9.11 18.33
CA GLU A 36 -37.59 9.34 18.67
C GLU A 36 -38.51 9.52 17.44
N ALA A 37 -37.95 9.81 16.26
CA ALA A 37 -38.69 10.17 15.05
C ALA A 37 -38.79 9.07 13.98
N THR A 38 -38.13 7.92 14.17
CA THR A 38 -38.07 6.81 13.19
C THR A 38 -38.52 5.49 13.81
N ASP A 39 -39.22 4.65 13.04
CA ASP A 39 -39.86 3.41 13.54
C ASP A 39 -38.90 2.20 13.60
N GLY A 40 -37.58 2.43 13.51
CA GLY A 40 -36.57 1.38 13.69
C GLY A 40 -35.14 1.80 13.33
N PRO A 41 -34.14 0.98 13.73
CA PRO A 41 -32.72 1.30 13.60
C PRO A 41 -32.22 1.46 12.15
N SER A 42 -32.91 0.88 11.16
CA SER A 42 -32.52 1.00 9.74
C SER A 42 -32.81 2.39 9.16
N GLU A 43 -33.89 3.04 9.55
CA GLU A 43 -34.22 4.40 9.09
C GLU A 43 -33.34 5.45 9.76
N ALA A 44 -32.93 5.21 11.01
CA ALA A 44 -31.97 6.05 11.70
C ALA A 44 -30.59 6.01 11.03
N VAL A 45 -30.15 4.85 10.53
CA VAL A 45 -28.88 4.72 9.78
C VAL A 45 -28.96 5.46 8.46
N SER A 46 -30.03 5.29 7.67
CA SER A 46 -30.17 6.01 6.40
C SER A 46 -30.25 7.53 6.58
N PHE A 47 -30.92 7.98 7.65
CA PHE A 47 -30.96 9.41 8.00
C PHE A 47 -29.58 9.95 8.39
N LEU A 48 -28.79 9.16 9.11
CA LEU A 48 -27.41 9.53 9.46
C LEU A 48 -26.49 9.52 8.24
N GLU A 49 -26.66 8.60 7.28
CA GLU A 49 -25.91 8.58 6.02
C GLU A 49 -26.20 9.81 5.17
N GLU A 50 -27.48 10.17 5.00
CA GLU A 50 -27.89 11.38 4.27
C GLU A 50 -27.35 12.65 4.95
N GLU A 51 -27.29 12.68 6.28
CA GLU A 51 -26.74 13.83 7.01
C GLU A 51 -25.21 13.86 7.00
N VAL A 52 -24.51 12.71 6.92
CA VAL A 52 -23.06 12.65 6.68
C VAL A 52 -22.72 13.23 5.31
N ASP A 53 -23.51 12.93 4.28
CA ASP A 53 -23.30 13.48 2.94
C ASP A 53 -23.57 14.99 2.89
N VAL A 54 -24.60 15.48 3.59
CA VAL A 54 -24.83 16.93 3.76
C VAL A 54 -23.68 17.59 4.52
N LEU A 55 -23.13 16.95 5.55
CA LEU A 55 -22.01 17.49 6.31
C LEU A 55 -20.71 17.49 5.49
N ARG A 56 -20.50 16.50 4.61
CA ARG A 56 -19.40 16.48 3.64
C ARG A 56 -19.50 17.67 2.67
N ASP A 57 -20.66 17.86 2.02
CA ASP A 57 -20.90 19.03 1.13
C ASP A 57 -20.70 20.36 1.87
N GLN A 58 -21.11 20.45 3.15
CA GLN A 58 -20.87 21.64 3.96
C GLN A 58 -19.39 21.83 4.31
N ASN A 59 -18.65 20.75 4.58
CA ASN A 59 -17.23 20.81 4.88
C ASN A 59 -16.45 21.22 3.64
N ASP A 60 -16.79 20.70 2.45
CA ASP A 60 -16.19 21.07 1.17
C ASP A 60 -16.41 22.56 0.87
N ARG A 61 -17.63 23.07 1.12
CA ARG A 61 -17.93 24.51 1.00
C ARG A 61 -17.18 25.37 2.00
N LEU A 62 -16.97 24.87 3.23
CA LEU A 62 -16.19 25.58 4.24
C LEU A 62 -14.71 25.59 3.90
N LEU A 63 -14.16 24.49 3.39
CA LEU A 63 -12.79 24.40 2.89
C LEU A 63 -12.58 25.37 1.73
N ALA A 64 -13.52 25.42 0.77
CA ALA A 64 -13.52 26.41 -0.31
C ALA A 64 -13.55 27.85 0.24
N ARG A 65 -14.36 28.12 1.28
CA ARG A 65 -14.44 29.44 1.92
C ARG A 65 -13.18 29.82 2.70
N VAL A 66 -12.56 28.87 3.38
CA VAL A 66 -11.28 29.06 4.08
C VAL A 66 -10.19 29.36 3.06
N PHE A 67 -10.18 28.64 1.94
CA PHE A 67 -9.29 28.89 0.81
C PHE A 67 -9.48 30.29 0.19
N GLU A 68 -10.72 30.76 0.02
CA GLU A 68 -11.04 32.14 -0.41
C GLU A 68 -10.51 33.20 0.58
N LEU A 69 -10.58 32.91 1.89
CA LEU A 69 -10.11 33.81 2.94
C LEU A 69 -8.58 33.86 3.02
N GLU A 70 -7.89 32.73 2.80
CA GLU A 70 -6.43 32.64 2.79
C GLU A 70 -5.81 33.31 1.55
N THR A 71 -6.50 33.25 0.42
CA THR A 71 -6.04 33.83 -0.85
C THR A 71 -6.35 35.33 -1.00
N GLY A 72 -7.02 35.96 -0.02
CA GLY A 72 -7.19 37.41 0.02
C GLY A 72 -8.03 37.95 -1.14
N GLY A 73 -9.27 37.47 -1.26
CA GLY A 73 -10.39 38.11 -1.98
C GLY A 73 -10.02 39.07 -3.13
N GLY A 74 -9.71 38.51 -4.29
CA GLY A 74 -9.68 39.21 -5.58
C GLY A 74 -10.53 38.43 -6.58
N ALA A 75 -11.71 38.96 -6.90
CA ALA A 75 -12.68 38.38 -7.83
C ALA A 75 -12.24 38.43 -9.30
N GLU A 76 -10.99 38.08 -9.61
CA GLU A 76 -10.48 38.06 -10.99
C GLU A 76 -9.35 37.04 -11.20
N ALA A 77 -9.43 35.90 -10.52
CA ALA A 77 -8.84 34.66 -11.02
C ALA A 77 -10.01 33.72 -11.24
N VAL A 78 -10.47 33.63 -12.48
CA VAL A 78 -11.33 32.54 -12.96
C VAL A 78 -10.86 31.26 -12.28
N GLU A 79 -11.75 30.65 -11.49
CA GLU A 79 -11.69 29.22 -11.20
C GLU A 79 -11.40 28.56 -12.56
N ARG A 80 -10.14 28.23 -12.81
CA ARG A 80 -9.77 27.54 -14.04
C ARG A 80 -10.40 26.18 -13.83
N PHE A 81 -11.60 26.00 -14.37
CA PHE A 81 -12.30 24.72 -14.39
C PHE A 81 -11.28 23.71 -14.87
N PHE A 82 -10.80 22.87 -13.95
CA PHE A 82 -9.76 21.92 -14.25
C PHE A 82 -10.42 20.79 -15.02
N ARG A 83 -10.32 20.85 -16.34
CA ARG A 83 -10.76 19.76 -17.22
C ARG A 83 -9.84 19.66 -18.43
N PRO A 84 -8.94 18.67 -18.46
CA PRO A 84 -8.02 18.47 -19.55
C PRO A 84 -8.65 17.63 -20.67
N GLU A 85 -9.68 18.15 -21.36
CA GLU A 85 -10.45 17.41 -22.39
C GLU A 85 -9.57 16.77 -23.50
N GLU A 86 -8.50 17.46 -23.89
CA GLU A 86 -7.52 16.92 -24.85
C GLU A 86 -6.82 15.68 -24.30
N LEU A 87 -6.45 15.69 -23.01
CA LEU A 87 -5.80 14.57 -22.34
C LEU A 87 -6.79 13.43 -22.05
N GLU A 88 -8.05 13.74 -21.70
CA GLU A 88 -9.13 12.74 -21.62
C GLU A 88 -9.22 11.97 -22.95
N THR A 89 -9.26 12.69 -24.07
CA THR A 89 -9.34 12.12 -25.42
C THR A 89 -8.09 11.31 -25.78
N GLU A 90 -6.90 11.79 -25.38
CA GLU A 90 -5.64 11.09 -25.58
C GLU A 90 -5.60 9.76 -24.79
N VAL A 91 -5.98 9.76 -23.52
CA VAL A 91 -6.04 8.56 -22.67
C VAL A 91 -7.05 7.54 -23.22
N GLU A 92 -8.23 7.99 -23.67
CA GLU A 92 -9.19 7.14 -24.37
C GLU A 92 -8.59 6.50 -25.63
N ALA A 93 -7.86 7.28 -26.43
CA ALA A 93 -7.22 6.80 -27.65
C ALA A 93 -6.11 5.77 -27.37
N ILE A 94 -5.28 6.03 -26.35
CA ILE A 94 -4.22 5.11 -25.92
C ILE A 94 -4.83 3.78 -25.44
N ARG A 95 -5.85 3.84 -24.57
CA ARG A 95 -6.49 2.63 -24.02
C ARG A 95 -7.41 1.92 -24.99
N GLY A 96 -7.91 2.60 -26.02
CA GLY A 96 -8.97 2.08 -26.89
C GLY A 96 -10.32 1.97 -26.19
N LEU A 97 -10.51 2.69 -25.08
CA LEU A 97 -11.73 2.72 -24.27
C LEU A 97 -12.35 4.11 -24.29
N LYS A 98 -13.60 4.23 -23.83
CA LYS A 98 -14.30 5.50 -23.66
C LYS A 98 -14.73 5.70 -22.23
N PHE A 99 -14.66 6.92 -21.73
CA PHE A 99 -15.30 7.27 -20.46
C PHE A 99 -16.81 7.04 -20.59
N LEU A 100 -17.35 6.18 -19.73
CA LEU A 100 -18.79 5.91 -19.63
C LEU A 100 -19.52 7.06 -18.94
N LYS A 101 -18.81 7.77 -18.05
CA LYS A 101 -19.23 8.99 -17.38
C LYS A 101 -18.09 10.00 -17.46
N GLU A 102 -18.45 11.27 -17.62
CA GLU A 102 -17.49 12.37 -17.58
C GLU A 102 -16.68 12.31 -16.27
N PRO A 103 -15.33 12.34 -16.33
CA PRO A 103 -14.50 12.39 -15.13
C PRO A 103 -14.81 13.64 -14.31
N GLU A 104 -14.94 13.47 -13.00
CA GLU A 104 -15.18 14.57 -12.08
C GLU A 104 -13.85 15.01 -11.45
N TYR A 105 -13.58 16.32 -11.46
CA TYR A 105 -12.36 16.92 -10.94
C TYR A 105 -12.66 17.88 -9.80
N HIS A 106 -11.85 17.81 -8.75
CA HIS A 106 -11.88 18.76 -7.63
C HIS A 106 -10.51 19.38 -7.43
N VAL A 107 -10.42 20.70 -7.55
CA VAL A 107 -9.20 21.44 -7.23
C VAL A 107 -9.13 21.64 -5.71
N VAL A 108 -8.19 20.97 -5.05
CA VAL A 108 -8.13 20.88 -3.59
C VAL A 108 -6.73 21.20 -3.05
N PRO A 109 -6.61 21.63 -1.78
CA PRO A 109 -5.31 21.74 -1.14
C PRO A 109 -4.71 20.35 -0.81
N GLN A 110 -3.39 20.28 -0.58
CA GLN A 110 -2.66 19.03 -0.34
C GLN A 110 -3.27 18.21 0.81
N GLU A 111 -3.73 18.88 1.87
CA GLU A 111 -4.32 18.25 3.04
C GLU A 111 -5.58 17.43 2.72
N THR A 112 -6.30 17.81 1.65
CA THR A 112 -7.48 17.05 1.20
C THR A 112 -7.08 15.76 0.49
N ILE A 113 -6.02 15.79 -0.32
CA ILE A 113 -5.45 14.59 -0.94
C ILE A 113 -4.90 13.66 0.15
N ASP A 114 -4.16 14.20 1.11
CA ASP A 114 -3.60 13.41 2.22
C ASP A 114 -4.71 12.73 3.04
N LEU A 115 -5.82 13.43 3.29
CA LEU A 115 -6.98 12.86 3.97
C LEU A 115 -7.66 11.76 3.14
N ALA A 116 -7.84 11.96 1.83
CA ALA A 116 -8.43 10.95 0.95
C ALA A 116 -7.58 9.67 0.91
N VAL A 117 -6.26 9.83 0.79
CA VAL A 117 -5.27 8.75 0.88
C VAL A 117 -5.37 8.03 2.23
N GLN A 118 -5.45 8.78 3.34
CA GLN A 118 -5.58 8.20 4.67
C GLN A 118 -6.88 7.40 4.82
N VAL A 119 -7.98 7.89 4.28
CA VAL A 119 -9.28 7.18 4.26
C VAL A 119 -9.18 5.88 3.44
N ALA A 120 -8.56 5.91 2.26
CA ALA A 120 -8.36 4.73 1.44
C ALA A 120 -7.47 3.66 2.12
N ILE A 121 -6.45 4.09 2.86
CA ILE A 121 -5.58 3.16 3.61
C ILE A 121 -6.32 2.57 4.82
N SER A 122 -7.01 3.41 5.60
CA SER A 122 -7.78 2.96 6.77
C SER A 122 -9.02 2.13 6.43
N SER A 123 -9.50 2.17 5.18
CA SER A 123 -10.56 1.27 4.72
C SER A 123 -10.07 -0.16 4.46
N SER A 124 -8.74 -0.37 4.38
CA SER A 124 -8.13 -1.68 4.13
C SER A 124 -7.92 -2.49 5.40
N TYR A 125 -7.53 -1.84 6.49
CA TYR A 125 -7.28 -2.45 7.80
C TYR A 125 -7.67 -1.50 8.91
N ASP A 126 -8.17 -2.05 10.02
CA ASP A 126 -8.27 -1.30 11.26
C ASP A 126 -6.88 -1.07 11.88
N ASP A 127 -6.82 -0.17 12.86
CA ASP A 127 -5.56 0.22 13.50
C ASP A 127 -4.86 -1.00 14.16
N ASP A 128 -5.64 -1.93 14.73
CA ASP A 128 -5.13 -3.16 15.37
C ASP A 128 -4.42 -4.07 14.36
N ALA A 129 -4.98 -4.23 13.15
CA ALA A 129 -4.36 -5.04 12.11
C ALA A 129 -3.09 -4.39 11.53
N PHE A 130 -3.03 -3.06 11.42
CA PHE A 130 -1.80 -2.35 11.04
C PHE A 130 -0.71 -2.52 12.10
N GLU A 131 -1.05 -2.47 13.40
CA GLU A 131 -0.11 -2.73 14.49
C GLU A 131 0.40 -4.18 14.45
N ALA A 132 -0.50 -5.15 14.26
CA ALA A 132 -0.14 -6.56 14.13
C ALA A 132 0.78 -6.82 12.93
N MET A 133 0.51 -6.18 11.79
CA MET A 133 1.36 -6.24 10.60
C MET A 133 2.75 -5.63 10.87
N ALA A 134 2.80 -4.44 11.48
CA ALA A 134 4.05 -3.75 11.80
C ALA A 134 4.93 -4.56 12.77
N LEU A 135 4.31 -5.13 13.82
CA LEU A 135 4.98 -6.04 14.74
C LEU A 135 5.53 -7.26 14.01
N SER A 136 4.72 -7.87 13.14
CA SER A 136 5.10 -9.08 12.40
C SER A 136 6.26 -8.85 11.44
N PHE A 137 6.24 -7.75 10.69
CA PHE A 137 7.35 -7.37 9.84
C PHE A 137 8.62 -7.09 10.67
N GLY A 138 8.48 -6.51 11.86
CA GLY A 138 9.59 -6.32 12.80
C GLY A 138 10.21 -7.65 13.26
N VAL A 139 9.37 -8.62 13.60
CA VAL A 139 9.80 -9.96 14.04
C VAL A 139 10.48 -10.73 12.91
N LEU A 140 9.99 -10.63 11.68
CA LEU A 140 10.62 -11.22 10.50
C LEU A 140 11.90 -10.49 10.05
N GLY A 141 12.16 -9.29 10.59
CA GLY A 141 13.31 -8.47 10.21
C GLY A 141 13.10 -7.64 8.95
N LEU A 142 11.87 -7.58 8.44
CA LEU A 142 11.53 -6.78 7.26
C LEU A 142 11.57 -5.28 7.60
N THR A 143 11.29 -4.90 8.84
CA THR A 143 11.35 -3.50 9.31
C THR A 143 11.94 -3.41 10.71
N GLU A 144 12.24 -2.19 11.15
CA GLU A 144 12.45 -1.91 12.58
C GLU A 144 11.18 -2.22 13.39
N PRO A 145 11.31 -2.80 14.59
CA PRO A 145 10.16 -3.02 15.47
C PRO A 145 9.40 -1.72 15.74
N MET A 146 8.07 -1.80 15.79
CA MET A 146 7.17 -0.70 16.20
C MET A 146 7.14 0.52 15.26
N ILE A 147 7.45 0.35 13.98
CA ILE A 147 7.16 1.41 13.00
C ILE A 147 5.66 1.70 12.92
N ASN A 148 5.28 2.98 12.79
CA ASN A 148 3.92 3.33 12.40
C ASN A 148 3.76 3.12 10.89
N LEU A 149 3.36 1.90 10.53
CA LEU A 149 3.25 1.44 9.14
C LEU A 149 2.18 2.23 8.36
N GLN A 150 1.06 2.53 9.00
CA GLN A 150 -0.01 3.36 8.43
C GLN A 150 0.52 4.75 8.02
N ARG A 151 1.31 5.39 8.88
CA ARG A 151 1.92 6.69 8.58
C ARG A 151 2.93 6.60 7.44
N ALA A 152 3.71 5.52 7.34
CA ALA A 152 4.62 5.32 6.22
C ALA A 152 3.86 5.15 4.89
N TRP A 153 2.74 4.43 4.91
CA TRP A 153 1.83 4.28 3.77
C TRP A 153 1.21 5.60 3.32
N VAL A 154 0.71 6.39 4.28
CA VAL A 154 0.19 7.75 4.00
C VAL A 154 1.30 8.61 3.41
N ALA A 155 2.48 8.63 4.04
CA ALA A 155 3.60 9.46 3.62
C ALA A 155 4.12 9.15 2.20
N GLN A 156 3.95 7.92 1.69
CA GLN A 156 4.29 7.58 0.31
C GLN A 156 3.44 8.32 -0.72
N ARG A 157 2.18 8.55 -0.38
CA ARG A 157 1.21 9.23 -1.23
C ARG A 157 1.06 10.71 -0.86
N SER A 158 1.47 11.11 0.34
CA SER A 158 1.62 12.50 0.73
C SER A 158 2.70 13.17 -0.12
N GLY A 159 2.27 14.07 -1.01
CA GLY A 159 3.11 14.68 -2.04
C GLY A 159 2.58 14.46 -3.46
N SER A 160 1.65 13.52 -3.68
CA SER A 160 0.93 13.42 -4.95
C SER A 160 0.20 14.73 -5.25
N ARG A 161 0.36 15.23 -6.47
CA ARG A 161 -0.31 16.47 -6.93
C ARG A 161 -1.63 16.18 -7.62
N VAL A 162 -1.79 14.95 -8.10
CA VAL A 162 -3.02 14.40 -8.65
C VAL A 162 -3.31 13.05 -7.99
N TYR A 163 -4.56 12.80 -7.63
CA TYR A 163 -4.98 11.53 -7.04
C TYR A 163 -6.39 11.17 -7.47
N TYR A 164 -6.56 10.01 -8.10
CA TYR A 164 -7.86 9.40 -8.29
C TYR A 164 -8.30 8.68 -7.01
N ASP A 165 -9.41 9.12 -6.40
CA ASP A 165 -10.05 8.43 -5.28
C ASP A 165 -11.06 7.41 -5.81
N PRO A 166 -10.80 6.10 -5.68
CA PRO A 166 -11.71 5.07 -6.16
C PRO A 166 -13.04 5.00 -5.39
N HIS A 167 -13.11 5.54 -4.17
CA HIS A 167 -14.33 5.50 -3.36
C HIS A 167 -15.34 6.55 -3.79
N SER A 168 -14.89 7.79 -3.97
CA SER A 168 -15.74 8.86 -4.51
C SER A 168 -15.80 8.87 -6.03
N GLN A 169 -14.91 8.14 -6.70
CA GLN A 169 -14.71 8.14 -8.15
C GLN A 169 -14.39 9.53 -8.72
N THR A 170 -13.68 10.35 -7.93
CA THR A 170 -13.28 11.71 -8.30
C THR A 170 -11.76 11.84 -8.42
N ILE A 171 -11.31 12.77 -9.25
CA ILE A 171 -9.90 13.10 -9.41
C ILE A 171 -9.63 14.38 -8.62
N LEU A 172 -8.85 14.25 -7.55
CA LEU A 172 -8.38 15.35 -6.73
C LEU A 172 -7.11 15.93 -7.34
N VAL A 173 -7.07 17.24 -7.49
CA VAL A 173 -6.00 17.94 -8.21
C VAL A 173 -5.53 19.13 -7.41
N ARG A 174 -4.22 19.29 -7.26
CA ARG A 174 -3.65 20.51 -6.69
C ARG A 174 -3.76 21.68 -7.65
N LYS A 175 -3.99 22.88 -7.10
CA LYS A 175 -4.07 24.12 -7.89
C LYS A 175 -2.84 24.40 -8.74
N GLU A 176 -1.67 23.92 -8.32
CA GLU A 176 -0.41 24.11 -9.04
C GLU A 176 -0.24 23.18 -10.26
N VAL A 177 -1.13 22.20 -10.46
CA VAL A 177 -1.08 21.29 -11.61
C VAL A 177 -1.62 22.01 -12.84
N ASP A 178 -0.82 22.06 -13.91
CA ASP A 178 -1.27 22.54 -15.21
C ASP A 178 -1.20 21.40 -16.24
N PRO A 179 -2.32 20.90 -16.79
CA PRO A 179 -2.30 19.83 -17.78
C PRO A 179 -1.73 20.28 -19.14
N ALA A 180 -1.42 21.56 -19.33
CA ALA A 180 -0.62 22.04 -20.45
C ALA A 180 0.90 21.95 -20.19
N ASN A 181 1.33 21.78 -18.94
CA ASN A 181 2.72 21.58 -18.58
C ASN A 181 3.15 20.14 -18.93
N PRO A 182 4.17 19.95 -19.79
CA PRO A 182 4.67 18.62 -20.16
C PRO A 182 5.07 17.73 -19.00
N PHE A 183 5.47 18.31 -17.86
CA PHE A 183 5.88 17.55 -16.68
C PHE A 183 4.72 17.11 -15.80
N ASP A 184 3.57 17.79 -15.88
CA ASP A 184 2.37 17.46 -15.09
C ASP A 184 1.45 16.50 -15.87
N ARG A 185 1.51 16.53 -17.20
CA ARG A 185 0.67 15.69 -18.09
C ARG A 185 0.72 14.19 -17.77
N PRO A 186 1.89 13.56 -17.58
CA PRO A 186 1.96 12.12 -17.29
C PRO A 186 1.27 11.75 -15.97
N GLU A 187 1.43 12.57 -14.93
CA GLU A 187 0.77 12.34 -13.63
C GLU A 187 -0.75 12.40 -13.78
N VAL A 188 -1.28 13.43 -14.46
CA VAL A 188 -2.71 13.55 -14.75
C VAL A 188 -3.22 12.38 -15.62
N ALA A 189 -2.42 11.94 -16.60
CA ALA A 189 -2.76 10.84 -17.49
C ALA A 189 -2.89 9.50 -16.74
N ARG A 190 -2.01 9.23 -15.77
CA ARG A 190 -2.07 8.02 -14.92
C ARG A 190 -3.38 7.98 -14.13
N GLU A 191 -3.72 9.06 -13.44
CA GLU A 191 -4.93 9.12 -12.62
C GLU A 191 -6.20 9.08 -13.49
N LEU A 192 -6.17 9.67 -14.69
CA LEU A 192 -7.23 9.51 -15.69
C LEU A 192 -7.36 8.07 -16.19
N ALA A 193 -6.26 7.37 -16.41
CA ALA A 193 -6.28 5.96 -16.81
C ALA A 193 -6.88 5.08 -15.70
N LEU A 194 -6.57 5.36 -14.43
CA LEU A 194 -7.20 4.70 -13.29
C LEU A 194 -8.72 4.96 -13.24
N ALA A 195 -9.15 6.22 -13.42
CA ALA A 195 -10.56 6.56 -13.50
C ALA A 195 -11.26 5.85 -14.67
N LEU A 196 -10.60 5.78 -15.83
CA LEU A 196 -11.12 5.11 -17.02
C LEU A 196 -11.32 3.61 -16.77
N ILE A 197 -10.31 2.91 -16.29
CA ILE A 197 -10.42 1.45 -16.07
C ILE A 197 -11.40 1.12 -14.94
N ASP A 198 -11.55 1.97 -13.93
CA ASP A 198 -12.56 1.78 -12.89
C ASP A 198 -13.99 1.79 -13.45
N GLN A 199 -14.27 2.71 -14.38
CA GLN A 199 -15.56 2.74 -15.08
C GLN A 199 -15.80 1.49 -15.94
N HIS A 200 -14.75 0.77 -16.35
CA HIS A 200 -14.84 -0.47 -17.11
C HIS A 200 -14.79 -1.74 -16.24
N GLY A 201 -15.09 -1.61 -14.94
CA GLY A 201 -15.29 -2.76 -14.05
C GLY A 201 -14.05 -3.20 -13.29
N ALA A 202 -12.99 -2.39 -13.25
CA ALA A 202 -11.80 -2.69 -12.47
C ALA A 202 -12.06 -2.70 -10.95
N ASN A 203 -13.13 -2.05 -10.46
CA ASN A 203 -13.48 -1.99 -9.03
C ASN A 203 -12.26 -1.67 -8.15
N LEU A 204 -11.58 -0.58 -8.46
CA LEU A 204 -10.32 -0.17 -7.86
C LEU A 204 -10.45 0.09 -6.36
N ALA A 205 -11.64 0.48 -5.88
CA ALA A 205 -11.93 0.62 -4.46
C ALA A 205 -11.74 -0.69 -3.68
N GLU A 206 -11.89 -1.85 -4.33
CA GLU A 206 -11.61 -3.15 -3.74
C GLU A 206 -10.21 -3.66 -4.13
N ASN A 207 -9.88 -3.60 -5.42
CA ASN A 207 -8.65 -4.20 -5.93
C ASN A 207 -7.36 -3.45 -5.54
N LEU A 208 -7.45 -2.20 -5.09
CA LEU A 208 -6.31 -1.43 -4.59
C LEU A 208 -6.13 -1.47 -3.06
N LYS A 209 -7.07 -2.10 -2.33
CA LYS A 209 -6.97 -2.27 -0.88
C LYS A 209 -5.72 -3.05 -0.49
N VAL A 210 -5.21 -2.78 0.70
CA VAL A 210 -4.18 -3.63 1.30
C VAL A 210 -4.84 -4.95 1.69
N SER A 211 -4.44 -6.03 1.03
CA SER A 211 -5.04 -7.36 1.17
C SER A 211 -4.49 -8.13 2.38
N GLY A 212 -5.32 -9.02 2.94
CA GLY A 212 -4.93 -10.05 3.92
C GLY A 212 -3.96 -11.11 3.37
N ASN A 213 -3.85 -11.21 2.05
CA ASN A 213 -2.78 -11.91 1.33
C ASN A 213 -1.96 -10.85 0.61
N LEU A 214 -0.80 -10.49 1.18
CA LEU A 214 0.04 -9.39 0.73
C LEU A 214 0.62 -9.71 -0.65
N ASP A 215 1.05 -10.96 -0.91
CA ASP A 215 1.55 -11.37 -2.23
C ASP A 215 0.51 -11.13 -3.34
N ALA A 216 -0.67 -11.75 -3.22
CA ALA A 216 -1.73 -11.63 -4.22
C ALA A 216 -2.27 -10.20 -4.32
N GLY A 217 -2.41 -9.50 -3.19
CA GLY A 217 -2.85 -8.11 -3.18
C GLY A 217 -1.87 -7.19 -3.87
N LEU A 218 -0.57 -7.37 -3.62
CA LEU A 218 0.47 -6.58 -4.25
C LEU A 218 0.55 -6.85 -5.75
N ALA A 219 0.43 -8.12 -6.16
CA ALA A 219 0.38 -8.52 -7.57
C ALA A 219 -0.80 -7.87 -8.32
N ARG A 220 -2.00 -7.93 -7.76
CA ARG A 220 -3.19 -7.26 -8.33
C ARG A 220 -3.02 -5.75 -8.44
N ARG A 221 -2.46 -5.12 -7.41
CA ARG A 221 -2.16 -3.67 -7.43
C ARG A 221 -1.19 -3.33 -8.57
N SER A 222 -0.16 -4.13 -8.78
CA SER A 222 0.79 -3.97 -9.89
C SER A 222 0.13 -4.04 -11.26
N PHE A 223 -0.91 -4.84 -11.45
CA PHE A 223 -1.65 -4.89 -12.71
C PHE A 223 -2.38 -3.58 -13.03
N PHE A 224 -3.06 -2.98 -12.06
CA PHE A 224 -3.84 -1.75 -12.27
C PHE A 224 -2.96 -0.49 -12.28
N ILE A 225 -2.04 -0.38 -11.33
CA ILE A 225 -1.12 0.76 -11.25
C ILE A 225 -0.12 0.70 -12.40
N GLY A 226 0.42 -0.49 -12.72
CA GLY A 226 1.34 -0.70 -13.82
C GLY A 226 0.73 -0.30 -15.16
N GLN A 227 -0.48 -0.77 -15.50
CA GLN A 227 -1.10 -0.40 -16.78
C GLN A 227 -1.41 1.10 -16.89
N ALA A 228 -1.79 1.75 -15.79
CA ALA A 228 -2.03 3.19 -15.78
C ALA A 228 -0.73 3.98 -15.94
N SER A 229 0.36 3.53 -15.32
CA SER A 229 1.69 4.08 -15.50
C SER A 229 2.20 3.90 -16.94
N VAL A 230 1.90 2.77 -17.60
CA VAL A 230 2.22 2.59 -19.03
C VAL A 230 1.48 3.60 -19.92
N VAL A 231 0.25 4.01 -19.57
CA VAL A 231 -0.43 5.12 -20.28
C VAL A 231 0.31 6.44 -20.05
N ALA A 232 0.73 6.71 -18.82
CA ALA A 232 1.51 7.91 -18.48
C ALA A 232 2.85 7.96 -19.24
N ASP A 233 3.53 6.83 -19.38
CA ASP A 233 4.77 6.72 -20.15
C ASP A 233 4.54 7.06 -21.63
N VAL A 234 3.47 6.54 -22.24
CA VAL A 234 3.10 6.88 -23.63
C VAL A 234 2.80 8.39 -23.79
N VAL A 235 2.12 9.00 -22.83
CA VAL A 235 1.87 10.46 -22.83
C VAL A 235 3.17 11.25 -22.63
N SER A 236 4.06 10.77 -21.77
CA SER A 236 5.38 11.37 -21.54
C SER A 236 6.20 11.37 -22.83
N GLU A 237 6.26 10.23 -23.53
CA GLU A 237 6.92 10.09 -24.82
C GLU A 237 6.30 10.97 -25.91
N SER A 238 4.96 11.04 -25.99
CA SER A 238 4.26 11.87 -26.99
C SER A 238 4.50 13.36 -26.78
N THR A 239 4.65 13.79 -25.51
CA THR A 239 4.78 15.19 -25.13
C THR A 239 6.23 15.69 -25.17
N LEU A 240 7.19 14.89 -24.70
CA LEU A 240 8.59 15.29 -24.56
C LEU A 240 9.46 14.87 -25.76
N GLY A 241 9.03 13.91 -26.57
CA GLY A 241 9.85 13.37 -27.67
C GLY A 241 11.23 12.89 -27.21
N ASP A 242 12.27 13.10 -28.04
CA ASP A 242 13.67 12.74 -27.72
C ASP A 242 14.28 13.54 -26.54
N GLN A 243 13.60 14.60 -26.04
CA GLN A 243 14.09 15.36 -24.87
C GLN A 243 13.86 14.62 -23.54
N SER A 244 13.08 13.53 -23.53
CA SER A 244 12.76 12.74 -22.34
C SER A 244 13.98 12.19 -21.59
N GLN A 245 15.11 11.95 -22.26
CA GLN A 245 16.30 11.36 -21.63
C GLN A 245 17.36 12.37 -21.15
N THR A 246 17.34 13.61 -21.66
CA THR A 246 18.48 14.55 -21.45
C THR A 246 18.10 15.82 -20.69
N ASP A 247 16.84 16.25 -20.75
CA ASP A 247 16.37 17.53 -20.18
C ASP A 247 15.24 17.36 -19.16
N MET A 248 14.98 16.14 -18.64
CA MET A 248 14.16 15.99 -17.43
C MET A 248 14.79 16.89 -16.36
N PRO A 249 14.17 18.02 -15.98
CA PRO A 249 14.62 18.71 -14.80
C PRO A 249 14.46 17.68 -13.70
N ILE A 250 15.49 17.54 -12.87
CA ILE A 250 15.35 16.89 -11.58
C ILE A 250 14.38 17.80 -10.81
N LEU A 251 13.08 17.69 -11.09
CA LEU A 251 12.03 18.37 -10.36
C LEU A 251 11.97 17.62 -9.04
N ASP A 252 12.62 18.25 -8.05
CA ASP A 252 12.91 17.81 -6.69
C ASP A 252 11.69 17.34 -5.89
N ASP A 253 10.47 17.52 -6.42
CA ASP A 253 9.22 17.44 -5.65
C ASP A 253 8.22 16.37 -6.14
N GLY A 254 8.47 15.69 -7.27
CA GLY A 254 7.46 14.84 -7.95
C GLY A 254 7.85 13.38 -8.20
N ASN A 255 9.11 12.99 -7.98
CA ASN A 255 9.53 11.60 -8.12
C ASN A 255 9.13 10.81 -6.86
N PRO A 256 8.23 9.81 -6.94
CA PRO A 256 7.83 8.99 -5.79
C PRO A 256 9.02 8.39 -5.05
N LEU A 257 10.07 7.97 -5.76
CA LEU A 257 11.29 7.42 -5.17
C LEU A 257 12.08 8.47 -4.37
N GLN A 258 12.08 9.73 -4.81
CA GLN A 258 12.83 10.82 -4.20
C GLN A 258 12.09 11.43 -2.99
N LEU A 259 10.76 11.58 -3.10
CA LEU A 259 9.90 11.92 -1.96
C LEU A 259 9.97 10.84 -0.88
N LEU A 260 9.91 9.56 -1.27
CA LEU A 260 10.14 8.45 -0.35
C LEU A 260 11.54 8.45 0.24
N ALA A 261 12.58 8.91 -0.48
CA ALA A 261 13.95 9.02 0.03
C ALA A 261 14.11 10.11 1.10
N ALA A 262 13.27 11.15 1.06
CA ALA A 262 13.25 12.20 2.07
C ALA A 262 12.51 11.78 3.37
N VAL A 263 11.58 10.82 3.28
CA VAL A 263 10.90 10.26 4.46
C VAL A 263 11.73 9.09 5.01
N PRO A 264 12.00 9.01 6.32
CA PRO A 264 12.70 7.88 6.93
C PRO A 264 11.78 6.64 7.00
N ILE A 265 11.45 6.09 5.84
CA ILE A 265 10.69 4.85 5.66
C ILE A 265 11.70 3.71 5.47
N PRO A 266 11.57 2.60 6.23
CA PRO A 266 12.43 1.43 6.12
C PRO A 266 12.49 0.88 4.68
N PRO A 267 13.63 0.30 4.26
CA PRO A 267 13.82 -0.19 2.89
C PRO A 267 12.71 -1.12 2.40
N PHE A 268 12.33 -2.12 3.19
CA PHE A 268 11.24 -3.04 2.84
C PHE A 268 9.91 -2.32 2.58
N VAL A 269 9.52 -1.42 3.49
CA VAL A 269 8.24 -0.68 3.37
C VAL A 269 8.28 0.21 2.13
N ARG A 270 9.40 0.87 1.86
CA ARG A 270 9.59 1.64 0.63
C ARG A 270 9.41 0.76 -0.60
N GLN A 271 10.09 -0.38 -0.67
CA GLN A 271 9.97 -1.30 -1.81
C GLN A 271 8.54 -1.81 -1.98
N LEU A 272 7.87 -2.16 -0.89
CA LEU A 272 6.49 -2.63 -0.89
C LEU A 272 5.54 -1.60 -1.49
N LEU A 273 5.77 -0.34 -1.16
CA LEU A 273 4.96 0.77 -1.60
C LEU A 273 5.22 1.13 -3.08
N THR A 274 6.45 0.99 -3.55
CA THR A 274 6.84 1.31 -4.94
C THR A 274 6.71 0.15 -5.90
N PHE A 275 6.59 -1.10 -5.42
CA PHE A 275 6.52 -2.30 -6.25
C PHE A 275 5.50 -2.21 -7.40
N PRO A 276 4.26 -1.70 -7.21
CA PRO A 276 3.31 -1.58 -8.32
C PRO A 276 3.76 -0.67 -9.46
N GLU A 277 4.64 0.29 -9.19
CA GLU A 277 5.20 1.20 -10.20
C GLU A 277 6.53 0.68 -10.75
N ILE A 278 7.37 0.05 -9.93
CA ILE A 278 8.70 -0.41 -10.34
C ILE A 278 8.64 -1.75 -11.08
N ASP A 279 7.94 -2.73 -10.52
CA ASP A 279 7.83 -4.08 -11.08
C ASP A 279 6.53 -4.23 -11.91
N GLY A 280 5.47 -3.47 -11.58
CA GLY A 280 4.21 -3.54 -12.31
C GLY A 280 4.26 -2.95 -13.73
N VAL A 281 5.08 -1.91 -13.96
CA VAL A 281 5.27 -1.31 -15.29
C VAL A 281 5.90 -2.29 -16.29
N PRO A 282 7.10 -2.88 -16.04
CA PRO A 282 7.69 -3.84 -16.98
C PRO A 282 6.77 -5.03 -17.23
N TYR A 283 6.11 -5.56 -16.20
CA TYR A 283 5.10 -6.62 -16.36
C TYR A 283 3.96 -6.22 -17.32
N CYS A 284 3.38 -5.03 -17.14
CA CYS A 284 2.30 -4.56 -18.01
C CYS A 284 2.79 -4.24 -19.43
N LEU A 285 4.02 -3.76 -19.60
CA LEU A 285 4.64 -3.57 -20.92
C LEU A 285 4.77 -4.90 -21.65
N GLU A 286 5.29 -5.94 -20.99
CA GLU A 286 5.43 -7.28 -21.57
C GLU A 286 4.06 -7.86 -21.98
N LEU A 287 3.05 -7.76 -21.11
CA LEU A 287 1.68 -8.18 -21.43
C LEU A 287 1.12 -7.43 -22.64
N ARG A 288 1.26 -6.10 -22.67
CA ARG A 288 0.79 -5.24 -23.77
C ARG A 288 1.45 -5.65 -25.09
N ASP A 289 2.76 -5.83 -25.08
CA ASP A 289 3.55 -6.11 -26.28
C ASP A 289 3.26 -7.53 -26.80
N ALA A 290 3.19 -8.53 -25.91
CA ALA A 290 2.80 -9.90 -26.27
C ALA A 290 1.33 -10.00 -26.72
N GLY A 291 0.45 -9.20 -26.11
CA GLY A 291 -0.98 -9.17 -26.39
C GLY A 291 -1.40 -8.33 -27.60
N GLY A 292 -0.46 -7.60 -28.22
CA GLY A 292 -0.72 -6.74 -29.38
C GLY A 292 -1.41 -5.41 -29.05
N GLY A 293 -1.27 -4.92 -27.82
CA GLY A 293 -1.80 -3.63 -27.37
C GLY A 293 -2.60 -3.72 -26.07
N PHE A 294 -3.19 -2.59 -25.66
CA PHE A 294 -3.85 -2.43 -24.36
C PHE A 294 -5.10 -3.31 -24.14
N SER A 295 -5.72 -3.83 -25.22
CA SER A 295 -6.89 -4.72 -25.12
C SER A 295 -6.64 -6.03 -24.34
N VAL A 296 -5.37 -6.39 -24.13
CA VAL A 296 -5.00 -7.55 -23.30
C VAL A 296 -5.46 -7.37 -21.85
N PHE A 297 -5.37 -6.16 -21.30
CA PHE A 297 -5.75 -5.90 -19.90
C PHE A 297 -7.26 -6.08 -19.70
N ASP A 298 -8.05 -5.61 -20.66
CA ASP A 298 -9.51 -5.69 -20.63
C ASP A 298 -9.97 -7.16 -20.74
N ARG A 299 -9.25 -7.95 -21.54
CA ARG A 299 -9.47 -9.40 -21.66
C ARG A 299 -9.16 -10.13 -20.34
N LEU A 300 -8.00 -9.88 -19.76
CA LEU A 300 -7.58 -10.49 -18.49
C LEU A 300 -8.56 -10.13 -17.36
N LEU A 301 -9.02 -8.88 -17.30
CA LEU A 301 -10.05 -8.45 -16.36
C LEU A 301 -11.37 -9.20 -16.57
N ALA A 302 -11.85 -9.28 -17.82
CA ALA A 302 -13.12 -9.96 -18.15
C ALA A 302 -13.08 -11.48 -17.90
N GLU A 303 -11.91 -12.10 -18.05
CA GLU A 303 -11.67 -13.53 -17.78
C GLU A 303 -11.40 -13.81 -16.30
N GLY A 304 -11.20 -12.77 -15.47
CA GLY A 304 -10.79 -12.92 -14.07
C GLY A 304 -9.36 -13.44 -13.91
N ALA A 305 -8.52 -13.30 -14.93
CA ALA A 305 -7.14 -13.76 -14.98
C ALA A 305 -6.17 -12.65 -14.53
N LEU A 306 -6.46 -12.03 -13.38
CA LEU A 306 -5.56 -11.06 -12.76
C LEU A 306 -4.39 -11.79 -12.09
N PRO A 307 -3.19 -11.18 -12.02
CA PRO A 307 -2.05 -11.84 -11.40
C PRO A 307 -2.32 -12.13 -9.92
N GLU A 308 -2.00 -13.35 -9.51
CA GLU A 308 -2.27 -13.84 -8.15
C GLU A 308 -1.00 -13.87 -7.29
N SER A 309 0.16 -13.52 -7.85
CA SER A 309 1.44 -13.55 -7.14
C SER A 309 2.45 -12.53 -7.66
N THR A 310 3.30 -12.02 -6.77
CA THR A 310 4.43 -11.16 -7.12
C THR A 310 5.46 -11.86 -8.00
N ARG A 311 5.53 -13.21 -7.98
CA ARG A 311 6.34 -13.96 -8.95
C ARG A 311 5.85 -13.77 -10.38
N GLU A 312 4.54 -13.80 -10.59
CA GLU A 312 3.94 -13.59 -11.91
C GLU A 312 4.28 -12.19 -12.45
N VAL A 313 4.29 -11.19 -11.57
CA VAL A 313 4.69 -9.82 -11.91
C VAL A 313 6.19 -9.71 -12.21
N MET A 314 7.04 -10.37 -11.42
CA MET A 314 8.50 -10.21 -11.49
C MET A 314 9.18 -11.11 -12.55
N GLU A 315 8.60 -12.27 -12.83
CA GLU A 315 9.16 -13.29 -13.73
C GLU A 315 8.24 -13.61 -14.92
N GLY A 316 7.02 -13.09 -14.97
CA GLY A 316 6.05 -13.38 -16.03
C GLY A 316 5.42 -14.77 -15.96
N GLU A 317 5.72 -15.52 -14.88
CA GLU A 317 5.28 -16.90 -14.69
C GLU A 317 4.53 -17.06 -13.36
N ALA A 318 3.30 -17.57 -13.42
CA ALA A 318 2.58 -17.96 -12.21
C ALA A 318 3.25 -19.17 -11.58
N PRO A 319 3.40 -19.22 -10.24
CA PRO A 319 3.88 -20.42 -9.58
C PRO A 319 2.92 -21.59 -9.86
N GLU A 320 3.47 -22.80 -9.97
CA GLU A 320 2.62 -23.99 -10.03
C GLU A 320 1.71 -24.01 -8.79
N LYS A 321 0.39 -24.11 -8.98
CA LYS A 321 -0.55 -24.24 -7.88
C LYS A 321 -0.24 -25.52 -7.11
N ARG A 322 0.42 -25.37 -5.97
CA ARG A 322 0.71 -26.41 -5.00
C ARG A 322 -0.22 -26.21 -3.81
N GLU A 323 -0.55 -27.29 -3.12
CA GLU A 323 -1.17 -27.18 -1.80
C GLU A 323 -0.15 -26.47 -0.88
N LEU A 324 -0.26 -25.15 -0.80
CA LEU A 324 0.49 -24.33 0.14
C LEU A 324 -0.01 -24.62 1.54
N PHE A 325 0.70 -24.11 2.54
CA PHE A 325 0.42 -24.24 3.97
C PHE A 325 -0.91 -23.59 4.43
N GLU A 326 -1.92 -23.48 3.56
CA GLU A 326 -3.26 -23.00 3.91
C GLU A 326 -3.88 -23.76 5.08
N ASP A 327 -3.43 -25.00 5.35
CA ASP A 327 -3.92 -25.86 6.43
C ASP A 327 -2.99 -25.99 7.65
N VAL A 328 -1.79 -25.38 7.61
CA VAL A 328 -0.84 -25.44 8.73
C VAL A 328 -0.96 -24.16 9.53
N GLU A 329 -1.78 -24.17 10.57
CA GLU A 329 -1.75 -23.16 11.62
C GLU A 329 -1.07 -23.78 12.85
N PRO A 330 0.26 -23.57 13.03
CA PRO A 330 0.95 -24.07 14.21
C PRO A 330 0.23 -23.56 15.47
N GLN A 331 -0.15 -24.46 16.36
CA GLN A 331 -0.84 -24.13 17.61
C GLN A 331 0.19 -23.93 18.72
N PHE A 332 0.63 -22.70 18.96
CA PHE A 332 1.58 -22.39 20.03
C PHE A 332 0.89 -22.32 21.40
N GLU A 333 1.60 -22.55 22.52
CA GLU A 333 1.10 -22.38 23.91
C GLU A 333 0.54 -20.96 24.27
N GLY A 334 0.42 -20.05 23.30
CA GLY A 334 -0.22 -18.73 23.40
C GLY A 334 -1.56 -18.58 22.63
N GLY A 335 -1.98 -19.59 21.86
CA GLY A 335 -3.20 -19.54 21.04
C GLY A 335 -2.94 -19.30 19.55
N ALA A 336 -3.96 -18.81 18.85
CA ALA A 336 -3.91 -18.50 17.41
C ALA A 336 -2.84 -17.43 17.11
N PRO A 337 -2.25 -17.41 15.89
CA PRO A 337 -1.30 -16.38 15.51
C PRO A 337 -1.93 -14.98 15.60
N ILE A 338 -1.15 -14.00 16.05
CA ILE A 338 -1.59 -12.59 16.08
C ILE A 338 -1.68 -11.98 14.68
N PHE A 339 -0.92 -12.55 13.74
CA PHE A 339 -0.95 -12.18 12.33
C PHE A 339 -0.43 -13.33 11.49
N SER A 340 -1.01 -13.49 10.30
CA SER A 340 -0.56 -14.48 9.32
C SER A 340 -0.74 -13.91 7.93
N ASN A 341 0.25 -14.09 7.08
CA ASN A 341 0.23 -13.56 5.72
C ASN A 341 1.24 -14.30 4.83
N THR A 342 1.33 -13.89 3.58
CA THR A 342 2.27 -14.36 2.56
C THR A 342 3.09 -13.15 2.13
N VAL A 343 4.43 -13.22 2.13
CA VAL A 343 5.21 -12.05 1.64
C VAL A 343 5.55 -12.17 0.17
N GLY A 344 5.36 -13.34 -0.44
CA GLY A 344 5.60 -13.54 -1.85
C GLY A 344 7.08 -13.60 -2.24
N MET A 345 7.32 -13.77 -3.54
CA MET A 345 8.65 -13.60 -4.13
C MET A 345 9.21 -12.20 -3.83
N PHE A 346 8.35 -11.17 -3.88
CA PHE A 346 8.68 -9.80 -3.50
C PHE A 346 9.32 -9.72 -2.12
N GLY A 347 8.70 -10.31 -1.11
CA GLY A 347 9.15 -10.18 0.26
C GLY A 347 10.49 -10.85 0.53
N ILE A 348 10.73 -11.99 -0.11
CA ILE A 348 12.02 -12.69 -0.05
C ILE A 348 13.11 -11.83 -0.71
N ARG A 349 12.84 -11.27 -1.91
CA ARG A 349 13.76 -10.33 -2.56
C ARG A 349 14.07 -9.16 -1.64
N ALA A 350 13.05 -8.48 -1.12
CA ALA A 350 13.21 -7.28 -0.30
C ALA A 350 13.98 -7.55 1.01
N LEU A 351 13.74 -8.70 1.64
CA LEU A 351 14.50 -9.14 2.83
C LEU A 351 15.99 -9.32 2.49
N LEU A 352 16.30 -10.04 1.41
CA LEU A 352 17.67 -10.37 1.05
C LEU A 352 18.44 -9.16 0.53
N GLU A 353 17.78 -8.27 -0.23
CA GLU A 353 18.33 -6.95 -0.57
C GLU A 353 18.70 -6.15 0.68
N THR A 354 17.83 -6.17 1.70
CA THR A 354 18.03 -5.40 2.94
C THR A 354 19.24 -5.89 3.74
N PHE A 355 19.42 -7.21 3.87
CA PHE A 355 20.46 -7.76 4.76
C PHE A 355 21.78 -8.09 4.06
N ILE A 356 21.74 -8.58 2.83
CA ILE A 356 22.94 -9.05 2.13
C ILE A 356 23.22 -8.29 0.84
N GLY A 357 22.42 -7.26 0.52
CA GLY A 357 22.63 -6.39 -0.64
C GLY A 357 22.41 -7.06 -1.98
N GLN A 358 21.73 -8.22 -2.00
CA GLN A 358 21.50 -9.02 -3.20
C GLN A 358 20.31 -8.46 -3.97
N SER A 359 20.58 -7.79 -5.09
CA SER A 359 19.63 -7.04 -5.91
C SER A 359 18.90 -7.91 -6.95
N ALA A 360 17.81 -7.37 -7.50
CA ALA A 360 17.10 -7.99 -8.64
C ALA A 360 17.97 -8.26 -9.89
N GLU A 361 19.12 -7.59 -10.02
CA GLU A 361 20.05 -7.74 -11.15
C GLU A 361 21.08 -8.86 -10.92
N ASP A 362 21.21 -9.38 -9.69
CA ASP A 362 22.19 -10.40 -9.35
C ASP A 362 21.74 -11.79 -9.84
N GLU A 363 22.69 -12.54 -10.41
CA GLU A 363 22.46 -13.91 -10.89
C GLU A 363 23.13 -14.95 -9.98
N PRO A 364 22.41 -15.96 -9.49
CA PRO A 364 20.96 -16.18 -9.66
C PRO A 364 20.13 -15.22 -8.79
N ARG A 365 19.00 -14.74 -9.31
CA ARG A 365 18.03 -13.90 -8.55
C ARG A 365 17.59 -14.64 -7.28
N ALA A 366 17.66 -14.01 -6.11
CA ALA A 366 17.58 -14.74 -4.84
C ALA A 366 16.26 -15.49 -4.63
N ALA A 367 15.16 -14.86 -5.01
CA ALA A 367 13.82 -15.39 -4.82
C ALA A 367 13.37 -16.27 -6.00
N SER A 368 14.23 -16.52 -6.99
CA SER A 368 13.85 -17.28 -8.18
C SER A 368 13.64 -18.75 -7.86
N GLY A 369 12.54 -19.28 -8.39
CA GLY A 369 12.03 -20.60 -8.08
C GLY A 369 11.17 -20.66 -6.81
N TRP A 370 10.81 -19.53 -6.21
CA TRP A 370 9.83 -19.50 -5.13
C TRP A 370 8.44 -19.92 -5.64
N ALA A 371 7.76 -20.84 -4.95
CA ALA A 371 6.47 -21.39 -5.37
C ALA A 371 5.30 -21.04 -4.45
N GLY A 372 5.58 -20.36 -3.33
CA GLY A 372 4.58 -19.98 -2.35
C GLY A 372 5.15 -19.93 -0.94
N ASP A 373 4.54 -19.12 -0.08
CA ASP A 373 4.93 -19.03 1.32
C ASP A 373 3.73 -18.75 2.22
N ARG A 374 3.98 -18.91 3.52
CA ARG A 374 3.12 -18.40 4.58
C ARG A 374 3.96 -18.17 5.82
N PHE A 375 3.75 -17.05 6.48
CA PHE A 375 4.31 -16.82 7.79
C PHE A 375 3.21 -16.61 8.83
N HIS A 376 3.55 -16.98 10.06
CA HIS A 376 2.73 -16.82 11.24
C HIS A 376 3.57 -16.15 12.32
N VAL A 377 2.99 -15.17 13.00
CA VAL A 377 3.59 -14.55 14.19
C VAL A 377 2.70 -14.82 15.39
N PHE A 378 3.32 -15.28 16.47
CA PHE A 378 2.67 -15.67 17.71
C PHE A 378 3.14 -14.76 18.84
N ALA A 379 2.21 -14.43 19.75
CA ALA A 379 2.53 -13.85 21.04
C ALA A 379 2.46 -14.94 22.12
N ALA A 380 3.47 -14.99 22.98
CA ALA A 380 3.56 -15.94 24.07
C ALA A 380 3.85 -15.24 25.40
N GLY A 381 3.21 -15.70 26.49
CA GLY A 381 3.54 -15.32 27.86
C GLY A 381 3.81 -13.82 28.07
N ASN A 382 5.05 -13.49 28.46
CA ASN A 382 5.53 -12.15 28.85
C ASN A 382 5.73 -11.16 27.68
N GLN A 383 4.86 -11.17 26.66
CA GLN A 383 4.99 -10.40 25.42
C GLN A 383 6.10 -10.88 24.48
N ASP A 384 6.51 -12.16 24.59
CA ASP A 384 7.49 -12.73 23.66
C ASP A 384 6.84 -12.94 22.28
N LEU A 385 7.59 -12.66 21.21
CA LEU A 385 7.16 -12.79 19.82
C LEU A 385 7.97 -13.83 19.08
N HIS A 386 7.26 -14.79 18.49
CA HIS A 386 7.81 -15.89 17.71
C HIS A 386 7.27 -15.84 16.29
N ALA A 387 8.11 -16.11 15.29
CA ALA A 387 7.71 -16.23 13.91
C ALA A 387 8.06 -17.61 13.34
N VAL A 388 7.18 -18.08 12.48
CA VAL A 388 7.38 -19.28 11.65
C VAL A 388 7.10 -18.87 10.22
N TRP A 389 8.04 -19.12 9.32
CA TRP A 389 7.89 -18.83 7.90
C TRP A 389 8.15 -20.09 7.10
N LEU A 390 7.11 -20.58 6.44
CA LEU A 390 7.12 -21.77 5.62
C LEU A 390 7.14 -21.35 4.16
N SER A 391 8.01 -21.98 3.36
CA SER A 391 8.16 -21.69 1.93
C SER A 391 8.32 -22.97 1.11
N GLU A 392 7.77 -22.94 -0.10
CA GLU A 392 7.87 -23.97 -1.12
C GLU A 392 8.68 -23.44 -2.31
N TRP A 393 9.46 -24.31 -2.94
CA TRP A 393 10.37 -23.97 -4.03
C TRP A 393 10.23 -24.94 -5.19
N ASP A 394 10.48 -24.49 -6.42
CA ASP A 394 10.33 -25.29 -7.63
C ASP A 394 11.18 -26.55 -7.61
N ASP A 395 12.40 -26.45 -7.08
CA ASP A 395 13.36 -27.54 -6.97
C ASP A 395 14.26 -27.41 -5.73
N GLU A 396 15.02 -28.48 -5.47
CA GLU A 396 15.96 -28.56 -4.35
C GLU A 396 17.08 -27.52 -4.41
N ALA A 397 17.54 -27.19 -5.63
CA ALA A 397 18.61 -26.21 -5.79
C ALA A 397 18.15 -24.79 -5.44
N ALA A 398 16.90 -24.44 -5.75
CA ALA A 398 16.29 -23.16 -5.36
C ALA A 398 16.11 -23.07 -3.84
N ALA A 399 15.60 -24.13 -3.21
CA ALA A 399 15.50 -24.21 -1.75
C ALA A 399 16.88 -24.12 -1.06
N ASP A 400 17.91 -24.77 -1.60
CA ASP A 400 19.28 -24.72 -1.06
C ASP A 400 19.89 -23.31 -1.16
N ARG A 401 19.67 -22.61 -2.28
CA ARG A 401 20.08 -21.21 -2.44
C ARG A 401 19.43 -20.33 -1.38
N PHE A 402 18.11 -20.45 -1.21
CA PHE A 402 17.39 -19.69 -0.19
C PHE A 402 17.92 -19.96 1.22
N VAL A 403 18.16 -21.23 1.60
CA VAL A 403 18.74 -21.56 2.90
C VAL A 403 20.12 -20.92 3.10
N ALA A 404 20.98 -20.96 2.08
CA ALA A 404 22.31 -20.35 2.17
C ALA A 404 22.21 -18.82 2.40
N MET A 405 21.35 -18.15 1.63
CA MET A 405 21.12 -16.70 1.75
C MET A 405 20.48 -16.32 3.09
N MET A 406 19.54 -17.13 3.60
CA MET A 406 18.93 -16.91 4.91
C MET A 406 19.93 -17.05 6.06
N ARG A 407 20.91 -17.96 5.95
CA ARG A 407 22.00 -18.06 6.94
C ARG A 407 22.86 -16.81 6.96
N GLU A 408 23.23 -16.29 5.78
CA GLU A 408 24.00 -15.06 5.66
C GLU A 408 23.19 -13.84 6.17
N ALA A 409 21.92 -13.73 5.79
CA ALA A 409 21.03 -12.69 6.28
C ALA A 409 20.87 -12.75 7.80
N SER A 410 20.81 -13.94 8.39
CA SER A 410 20.77 -14.13 9.85
C SER A 410 22.06 -13.66 10.51
N GLU A 411 23.22 -13.98 9.93
CA GLU A 411 24.51 -13.52 10.44
C GLU A 411 24.62 -12.00 10.43
N VAL A 412 24.14 -11.34 9.37
CA VAL A 412 24.08 -9.86 9.32
C VAL A 412 23.08 -9.30 10.32
N ARG A 413 21.88 -9.90 10.41
CA ARG A 413 20.76 -9.36 11.21
C ARG A 413 20.97 -9.51 12.71
N ILE A 414 21.39 -10.69 13.17
CA ILE A 414 21.49 -11.02 14.60
C ILE A 414 22.92 -11.31 15.05
N GLY A 415 23.92 -11.19 14.16
CA GLY A 415 25.33 -11.39 14.48
C GLY A 415 25.74 -12.85 14.63
N MET A 416 24.89 -13.79 14.19
CA MET A 416 25.13 -15.23 14.30
C MET A 416 24.33 -16.02 13.27
N THR A 417 24.82 -17.21 12.91
CA THR A 417 24.07 -18.15 12.09
C THR A 417 22.89 -18.74 12.88
N PRO A 418 21.84 -19.26 12.20
CA PRO A 418 20.76 -19.99 12.88
C PRO A 418 21.29 -21.13 13.76
N GLU A 419 22.27 -21.90 13.26
CA GLU A 419 22.88 -23.00 13.99
C GLU A 419 23.58 -22.54 15.28
N ASP A 420 24.31 -21.42 15.24
CA ASP A 420 25.00 -20.88 16.40
C ASP A 420 24.03 -20.28 17.43
N SER A 421 22.93 -19.68 16.97
CA SER A 421 21.91 -19.08 17.83
C SER A 421 21.27 -20.10 18.78
N MET A 422 21.09 -21.35 18.33
CA MET A 422 20.59 -22.47 19.13
C MET A 422 21.55 -22.90 20.24
N LEU A 423 22.85 -22.65 20.06
CA LEU A 423 23.89 -23.09 21.00
C LEU A 423 24.16 -22.06 22.09
N ARG A 424 23.97 -20.77 21.83
CA ARG A 424 24.25 -19.70 22.81
C ARG A 424 23.14 -19.57 23.86
N GLU A 425 23.52 -19.21 25.09
CA GLU A 425 22.56 -18.91 26.17
C GLU A 425 22.18 -17.43 26.23
N ASP A 426 23.02 -16.55 25.67
CA ASP A 426 22.85 -15.09 25.63
C ASP A 426 22.27 -14.58 24.29
N ALA A 427 21.73 -15.48 23.45
CA ALA A 427 21.08 -15.09 22.22
C ALA A 427 19.72 -14.42 22.51
N PHE A 428 19.54 -13.19 22.01
CA PHE A 428 18.27 -12.47 22.15
C PHE A 428 17.17 -13.02 21.22
N ARG A 429 17.58 -13.61 20.10
CA ARG A 429 16.73 -14.36 19.17
C ARG A 429 17.42 -15.66 18.78
N ILE A 430 16.61 -16.69 18.61
CA ILE A 430 17.01 -18.06 18.35
C ILE A 430 16.32 -18.48 17.07
N GLN A 431 17.13 -18.76 16.06
CA GLN A 431 16.68 -19.09 14.72
C GLN A 431 16.98 -20.54 14.39
N LYS A 432 16.10 -21.16 13.59
CA LYS A 432 16.30 -22.51 13.10
C LYS A 432 15.74 -22.66 11.69
N ILE A 433 16.50 -23.32 10.83
CA ILE A 433 16.05 -23.71 9.48
C ILE A 433 15.81 -25.22 9.48
N LEU A 434 14.62 -25.62 9.03
CA LEU A 434 14.24 -27.01 8.81
C LEU A 434 14.05 -27.27 7.32
N ARG A 435 14.34 -28.50 6.90
CA ARG A 435 14.10 -29.01 5.53
C ARG A 435 13.19 -30.25 5.58
N PRO A 436 11.86 -30.08 5.68
CA PRO A 436 10.93 -31.21 5.70
C PRO A 436 10.94 -32.02 4.39
N SER A 437 11.27 -31.39 3.27
CA SER A 437 11.46 -32.03 1.97
C SER A 437 12.57 -31.30 1.18
N PRO A 438 13.01 -31.84 0.02
CA PRO A 438 13.95 -31.15 -0.85
C PRO A 438 13.47 -29.76 -1.30
N THR A 439 12.16 -29.54 -1.45
CA THR A 439 11.58 -28.28 -1.94
C THR A 439 10.97 -27.40 -0.84
N ARG A 440 10.90 -27.88 0.40
CA ARG A 440 10.29 -27.16 1.53
C ARG A 440 11.34 -26.63 2.49
N VAL A 441 11.16 -25.38 2.88
CA VAL A 441 11.99 -24.71 3.88
C VAL A 441 11.09 -24.11 4.95
N VAL A 442 11.40 -24.37 6.22
CA VAL A 442 10.76 -23.72 7.35
C VAL A 442 11.81 -22.95 8.14
N PHE A 443 11.61 -21.64 8.26
CA PHE A 443 12.42 -20.74 9.06
C PHE A 443 11.66 -20.39 10.34
N ILE A 444 12.26 -20.68 11.49
CA ILE A 444 11.74 -20.37 12.81
C ILE A 444 12.60 -19.25 13.39
N ASP A 445 11.98 -18.22 13.94
CA ASP A 445 12.65 -17.13 14.65
C ASP A 445 11.92 -16.84 15.97
N ALA A 446 12.52 -17.20 17.10
CA ALA A 446 11.89 -17.18 18.42
C ALA A 446 12.78 -16.56 19.50
N GLN A 447 12.19 -16.08 20.59
CA GLN A 447 12.97 -15.54 21.72
C GLN A 447 13.42 -16.60 22.75
N THR A 448 12.92 -17.83 22.67
CA THR A 448 13.26 -18.91 23.61
C THR A 448 13.54 -20.23 22.86
N LYS A 449 14.37 -21.11 23.45
CA LYS A 449 14.71 -22.41 22.84
C LYS A 449 13.53 -23.35 22.90
N GLU A 450 12.77 -23.25 23.99
CA GLU A 450 11.54 -24.01 24.23
C GLU A 450 10.54 -23.77 23.11
N ALA A 451 10.36 -22.50 22.70
CA ALA A 451 9.47 -22.14 21.59
C ALA A 451 9.94 -22.77 20.27
N VAL A 452 11.23 -22.73 19.96
CA VAL A 452 11.76 -23.38 18.73
C VAL A 452 11.46 -24.88 18.73
N VAL A 453 11.70 -25.55 19.85
CA VAL A 453 11.46 -27.00 20.00
C VAL A 453 9.98 -27.35 19.89
N GLU A 454 9.10 -26.50 20.41
CA GLU A 454 7.65 -26.68 20.30
C GLU A 454 7.17 -26.53 18.86
N ILE A 455 7.56 -25.44 18.20
CA ILE A 455 7.23 -25.17 16.79
C ILE A 455 7.75 -26.29 15.88
N GLU A 456 9.01 -26.72 16.07
CA GLU A 456 9.60 -27.81 15.28
C GLU A 456 8.80 -29.10 15.39
N LYS A 457 8.30 -29.46 16.58
CA LYS A 457 7.48 -30.67 16.75
C LYS A 457 6.18 -30.61 15.98
N GLN A 458 5.58 -29.44 15.86
CA GLN A 458 4.32 -29.25 15.14
C GLN A 458 4.55 -29.34 13.64
N VAL A 459 5.54 -28.60 13.14
CA VAL A 459 5.93 -28.62 11.73
C VAL A 459 6.39 -30.01 11.26
N ALA A 460 7.02 -30.81 12.13
CA ALA A 460 7.46 -32.16 11.80
C ALA A 460 6.36 -33.24 11.93
N ALA A 461 5.20 -32.91 12.51
CA ALA A 461 4.07 -33.83 12.64
C ALA A 461 3.14 -33.82 11.41
N GLU A 462 3.33 -32.85 10.53
CA GLU A 462 2.66 -32.65 9.25
C GLU A 462 3.57 -33.05 8.08
#